data_AF-X1BBP7-F1
#
_entry.id   AF-X1BBP7-F1
#
_cell.length_a   1.000
_cell.length_b   1.000
_cell.length_c   1.000
_cell.angle_alpha   90.00
_cell.angle_beta   90.00
_cell.angle_gamma   90.00
#
_symmetry.space_group_name_H-M   'P 1'
#
loop_
_entity.id
_entity.type
_entity.pdbx_description
1 polymer ?
#
loop_
_entity_poly.entity_id
_entity_poly.type
_entity_poly.pdbx_seq_one_letter_code
_entity_poly.pdbx_strand_id
1 'polypeptide(L)' 'MHRSQILLKESQYKILKELSEKKEKSLSGLIREIIDVYLQGSSKSLLSSIAGIIEDNEVNGKDHDSILYE' A
#
# COMPACT_ATOMS: atom_id res chain seq x y z
N MET A 1 3.73 1.48 12.92
CA MET A 1 3.72 2.55 11.88
C MET A 1 5.10 2.54 11.22
N HIS A 2 5.19 2.35 9.90
CA HIS A 2 6.45 2.33 9.15
C HIS A 2 6.67 3.69 8.46
N ARG A 3 7.92 4.17 8.41
CA ARG A 3 8.27 5.45 7.75
C ARG A 3 8.83 5.17 6.37
N SER A 4 8.18 5.72 5.34
CA SER A 4 8.62 5.63 3.96
C SER A 4 8.84 7.03 3.38
N GLN A 5 9.78 7.15 2.45
CA GLN A 5 10.02 8.39 1.70
C GLN A 5 9.49 8.21 0.28
N ILE A 6 8.81 9.23 -0.23
CA ILE A 6 8.31 9.25 -1.61
C ILE A 6 8.85 10.48 -2.32
N LEU A 7 9.18 10.33 -3.59
CA LEU A 7 9.58 11.42 -4.47
C LEU A 7 8.35 11.88 -5.25
N LEU A 8 8.09 13.19 -5.22
CA LEU A 8 6.98 13.81 -5.93
C LEU A 8 7.53 14.83 -6.93
N LYS A 9 6.84 14.99 -8.05
CA LYS A 9 7.05 16.14 -8.92
C LYS A 9 6.66 17.41 -8.17
N GLU A 10 7.31 18.53 -8.48
CA GLU A 10 7.03 19.82 -7.83
C GLU A 10 5.54 20.21 -7.97
N SER A 11 4.94 19.97 -9.14
CA SER A 11 3.51 20.21 -9.38
C SER A 11 2.61 19.37 -8.48
N GLN A 12 2.96 18.10 -8.25
CA GLN A 12 2.19 17.21 -7.36
C GLN A 12 2.30 17.66 -5.90
N TYR A 13 3.49 18.06 -5.47
CA TYR A 13 3.70 18.57 -4.12
C TYR A 13 2.89 19.84 -3.86
N LYS A 14 2.91 20.81 -4.79
CA LYS A 14 2.14 22.07 -4.66
C LYS A 14 0.64 21.80 -4.50
N ILE A 15 0.08 20.94 -5.35
CA ILE A 15 -1.35 20.58 -5.27
C ILE A 15 -1.68 19.92 -3.93
N LEU A 16 -0.86 18.96 -3.47
CA LEU A 16 -1.09 18.29 -2.19
C LEU A 16 -0.93 19.25 -1.01
N LYS A 17 -0.01 20.20 -1.10
CA LYS A 17 0.22 21.22 -0.08
C LYS A 17 -0.98 22.16 0.05
N GLU A 18 -1.48 22.71 -1.05
CA GLU A 18 -2.70 23.53 -1.07
C GLU A 18 -3.91 22.77 -0.53
N LEU A 19 -4.07 21.50 -0.91
CA LEU A 19 -5.15 20.65 -0.40
C LEU A 19 -5.03 20.38 1.10
N SER A 20 -3.80 20.22 1.61
CA SER A 20 -3.57 19.99 3.04
C SER A 20 -3.94 21.22 3.88
N GLU A 21 -3.63 22.42 3.37
CA GLU A 21 -3.96 23.70 4.00
C GLU A 21 -5.46 23.96 3.97
N LYS A 22 -6.11 23.74 2.82
CA LYS A 22 -7.56 23.90 2.68
C LYS A 22 -8.36 22.97 3.61
N LYS A 23 -7.81 21.80 3.94
CA LYS A 23 -8.45 20.80 4.81
C LYS A 23 -7.97 20.89 6.27
N GLU A 24 -7.07 21.82 6.60
CA GLU A 24 -6.46 21.94 7.94
C GLU A 24 -5.85 20.62 8.43
N LYS A 25 -5.24 19.84 7.52
CA LYS A 25 -4.61 18.55 7.82
C LYS A 25 -3.11 18.60 7.56
N SER A 26 -2.37 17.78 8.30
CA SER A 26 -0.97 17.52 7.95
C SER A 26 -0.87 16.83 6.60
N LEU A 27 0.18 17.12 5.84
CA LEU A 27 0.44 16.51 4.53
C LEU A 27 0.49 14.97 4.63
N SER A 28 1.14 14.44 5.66
CA SER A 28 1.20 12.98 5.91
C SER A 28 -0.18 12.38 6.22
N GLY A 29 -1.04 13.11 6.94
CA GLY A 29 -2.41 12.70 7.22
C GLY A 29 -3.25 12.66 5.94
N LEU A 30 -3.14 13.70 5.11
CA LEU A 30 -3.82 13.76 3.81
C LEU A 30 -3.37 12.62 2.88
N ILE A 31 -2.07 12.37 2.78
CA ILE A 31 -1.53 11.29 1.94
C ILE A 31 -2.04 9.93 2.43
N ARG A 32 -2.10 9.71 3.75
CA ARG A 32 -2.62 8.45 4.31
C ARG A 32 -4.09 8.25 3.94
N GLU A 33 -4.93 9.27 4.08
CA GLU A 33 -6.35 9.18 3.68
C GLU A 33 -6.52 8.88 2.20
N ILE A 34 -5.72 9.50 1.33
CA ILE A 34 -5.75 9.23 -0.11
C ILE A 34 -5.37 7.77 -0.39
N ILE A 35 -4.32 7.26 0.26
CA ILE A 35 -3.90 5.87 0.13
C ILE A 35 -4.98 4.94 0.66
N ASP A 36 -5.58 5.22 1.82
CA ASP A 36 -6.64 4.40 2.41
C ASP A 36 -7.86 4.33 1.49
N VAL A 37 -8.30 5.44 0.91
CA VAL A 37 -9.41 5.48 -0.05
C VAL A 37 -9.08 4.69 -1.32
N TYR A 38 -7.86 4.86 -1.85
CA TYR A 38 -7.41 4.13 -3.04
C TYR A 38 -7.37 2.62 -2.79
N LEU A 39 -6.86 2.21 -1.62
CA LEU A 39 -6.75 0.81 -1.23
C LEU A 39 -8.09 0.18 -0.86
N GLN A 40 -9.01 0.94 -0.27
CA GLN A 40 -10.39 0.49 -0.04
C GLN A 40 -11.11 0.23 -1.37
N GLY A 41 -10.89 1.09 -2.38
CA GLY A 41 -11.35 0.87 -3.76
C GLY A 41 -10.68 -0.35 -4.42
N SER A 42 -9.41 -0.62 -4.11
CA SER A 42 -8.68 -1.77 -4.65
C SER A 42 -8.95 -3.09 -3.91
N SER A 43 -9.52 -3.06 -2.71
CA SER A 43 -9.84 -4.26 -1.91
C SER A 43 -10.90 -5.17 -2.54
N LYS A 44 -11.62 -4.70 -3.57
CA LYS A 44 -12.46 -5.56 -4.42
C LYS A 44 -11.69 -6.29 -5.52
N SER A 45 -10.40 -6.04 -5.71
CA SER A 45 -9.60 -6.64 -6.77
C SER A 45 -8.36 -7.36 -6.23
N LEU A 46 -8.57 -8.64 -5.99
CA LEU A 46 -7.62 -9.74 -6.04
C LEU A 46 -6.26 -9.59 -5.34
N LEU A 47 -6.09 -10.42 -4.30
CA LEU A 47 -4.81 -10.97 -3.81
C LEU A 47 -3.90 -11.52 -4.94
N SER A 48 -4.39 -11.72 -6.16
CA SER A 48 -3.60 -12.10 -7.34
C SER A 48 -2.79 -10.95 -7.95
N SER A 49 -3.02 -9.69 -7.54
CA SER A 49 -2.34 -8.53 -8.14
C SER A 49 -1.01 -8.20 -7.44
N ILE A 50 -0.67 -8.90 -6.36
CA ILE A 50 0.67 -8.90 -5.76
C ILE A 50 1.54 -9.88 -6.57
N ALA A 51 1.65 -9.64 -7.88
CA ALA A 51 2.66 -10.26 -8.73
C ALA A 51 4.01 -9.59 -8.39
N GLY A 52 4.81 -10.26 -7.56
CA GLY A 52 6.14 -9.77 -7.16
C GLY A 52 6.59 -10.10 -5.74
N ILE A 53 5.78 -10.79 -4.92
CA ILE A 53 6.21 -11.28 -3.59
C ILE A 53 6.31 -12.81 -3.53
N ILE A 54 5.74 -13.54 -4.50
CA ILE A 54 5.90 -14.98 -4.63
C ILE A 54 6.18 -15.29 -6.10
N GLU A 55 7.42 -15.09 -6.51
CA GLU A 55 7.94 -15.77 -7.69
C GLU A 55 9.06 -16.69 -7.19
N ASP A 56 8.64 -17.70 -6.42
CA ASP A 56 9.42 -18.92 -6.23
C ASP A 56 8.49 -20.08 -6.59
N ASN A 57 8.85 -20.81 -7.63
CA ASN A 57 7.96 -21.72 -8.37
C ASN A 57 7.86 -23.11 -7.72
N GLU A 58 8.28 -23.24 -6.46
CA GLU A 58 8.41 -24.55 -5.78
C GLU A 58 7.69 -24.66 -4.44
N VAL A 59 6.99 -23.62 -3.95
CA VAL A 59 6.35 -23.70 -2.62
C VAL A 59 4.90 -23.22 -2.65
N ASN A 60 3.98 -24.18 -2.85
CA ASN A 60 2.57 -23.98 -2.57
C ASN A 60 2.36 -24.05 -1.05
N GLY A 61 1.90 -22.96 -0.42
CA GLY A 61 1.62 -22.86 1.02
C GLY A 61 0.47 -23.75 1.53
N LYS A 62 0.20 -24.88 0.85
CA LYS A 62 -0.71 -25.94 1.28
C LYS A 62 -0.01 -27.16 1.88
N ASP A 63 1.32 -27.18 1.95
CA ASP A 63 2.11 -28.32 2.48
C ASP A 63 2.68 -28.15 3.89
N HIS A 64 2.20 -27.17 4.66
CA HIS A 64 2.71 -26.97 6.03
C HIS A 64 2.24 -28.05 7.03
N ASP A 65 1.14 -28.74 6.73
CA ASP A 65 0.55 -29.74 7.64
C ASP A 65 1.39 -31.03 7.72
N SER A 66 2.25 -31.32 6.74
CA SER A 66 3.09 -32.53 6.78
C SER A 66 4.42 -32.34 7.51
N ILE A 67 4.85 -31.10 7.79
CA ILE A 67 6.17 -30.80 8.37
C ILE A 67 6.10 -30.60 9.89
N LEU A 68 4.94 -30.23 10.43
CA LEU A 68 4.78 -29.86 11.85
C LEU A 68 4.23 -30.98 12.74
N TYR A 69 3.84 -32.13 12.18
CA TYR A 69 3.24 -33.25 12.93
C TYR A 69 3.85 -34.61 12.59
N GLU A 70 5.18 -34.69 12.44
CA GLU A 70 5.89 -35.96 12.75
C GLU A 70 6.00 -36.15 14.27
#